data_AF-A0A958SUN4-F1
#
_entry.id   AF-A0A958SUN4-F1
#
_cell.length_a   1.000
_cell.length_b   1.000
_cell.length_c   1.000
_cell.angle_alpha   90.00
_cell.angle_beta   90.00
_cell.angle_gamma   90.00
#
_symmetry.space_group_name_H-M   'P 1'
#
loop_
_entity.id
_entity.type
_entity.pdbx_description
1 polymer ?
#
loop_
_entity_poly.entity_id
_entity_poly.type
_entity_poly.pdbx_seq_one_letter_code
_entity_poly.pdbx_strand_id
1 'polypeptide(L)'
;SFSYADQVNFTPNTNNTEWDAEALISFDANNLIVFTKNWVSGTTKGYLIPKTPGTYAPSPLPTTLSSEGLITGATLNPSTGKLYLIGYSNILQPFVWVCENFNGNDVFSGTNTKTNLSSLSFEQAEAITYVDDNRYLVTSESFSNIISDDAKLIAFSTNDAVLSSTETGLESALLYPNPVTDYLYVKNILFDSIEIYDSRQV
;
A
#
# COMPACT_ATOMS: atom_id res chain seq x y z
N SER A 1 23.01 -0.65 11.16
CA SER A 1 22.76 0.76 10.82
C SER A 1 22.91 0.95 9.32
N PHE A 2 22.39 2.04 8.76
CA PHE A 2 22.68 2.42 7.39
C PHE A 2 22.84 3.95 7.26
N SER A 3 23.43 4.39 6.17
CA SER A 3 23.54 5.80 5.74
C SER A 3 23.31 5.89 4.23
N TYR A 4 22.72 6.96 3.73
CA TYR A 4 22.58 7.15 2.28
C TYR A 4 23.94 7.45 1.65
N ALA A 5 24.34 6.70 0.62
CA ALA A 5 25.64 6.91 -0.04
C ALA A 5 25.74 8.27 -0.74
N ASP A 6 24.61 8.85 -1.13
CA ASP A 6 24.49 10.13 -1.82
C ASP A 6 24.21 11.33 -0.88
N GLN A 7 24.03 11.10 0.42
CA GLN A 7 23.96 12.19 1.40
C GLN A 7 25.36 12.61 1.83
N VAL A 8 25.83 13.74 1.29
CA VAL A 8 27.15 14.31 1.62
C VAL A 8 27.07 15.53 2.55
N ASN A 9 25.87 16.09 2.74
CA ASN A 9 25.63 17.22 3.63
C ASN A 9 24.71 16.80 4.78
N PHE A 10 25.18 17.03 6.01
CA PHE A 10 24.51 16.67 7.26
C PHE A 10 24.13 17.90 8.09
N THR A 11 24.08 19.08 7.46
CA THR A 11 23.59 20.30 8.12
C THR A 11 22.09 20.12 8.43
N PRO A 12 21.67 20.18 9.70
CA PRO A 12 20.27 19.98 10.05
C PRO A 12 19.38 21.06 9.42
N ASN A 13 18.28 20.64 8.80
CA ASN A 13 17.33 21.54 8.16
C ASN A 13 15.90 20.98 8.29
N THR A 14 15.21 21.40 9.35
CA THR A 14 13.88 20.90 9.71
C THR A 14 12.89 21.13 8.58
N ASN A 15 12.18 20.07 8.16
CA ASN A 15 11.18 20.09 7.09
C ASN A 15 11.68 20.70 5.77
N ASN A 16 12.99 20.58 5.50
CA ASN A 16 13.63 21.12 4.31
C ASN A 16 14.86 20.27 3.95
N THR A 17 14.60 18.98 3.79
CA THR A 17 15.58 17.93 3.52
C THR A 17 15.01 16.89 2.57
N GLU A 18 15.89 16.19 1.85
CA GLU A 18 15.54 15.10 0.94
C GLU A 18 15.69 13.71 1.60
N TRP A 19 16.15 13.67 2.84
CA TRP A 19 16.79 12.49 3.44
C TRP A 19 16.00 11.82 4.55
N ASP A 20 14.75 12.22 4.79
CA ASP A 20 13.95 11.63 5.87
C ASP A 20 13.63 10.17 5.53
N ALA A 21 14.05 9.23 6.39
CA ALA A 21 13.80 7.80 6.25
C ALA A 21 12.37 7.48 6.70
N GLU A 22 11.40 7.72 5.81
CA GLU A 22 10.01 7.84 6.22
C GLU A 22 9.23 6.53 6.08
N ALA A 23 9.23 5.94 4.88
CA ALA A 23 8.46 4.74 4.61
C ALA A 23 9.36 3.51 4.44
N LEU A 24 8.86 2.35 4.83
CA LEU A 24 9.63 1.11 4.87
C LEU A 24 8.76 -0.07 4.46
N ILE A 25 9.28 -0.96 3.61
CA ILE A 25 8.68 -2.26 3.34
C ILE A 25 9.66 -3.40 3.58
N SER A 26 9.11 -4.54 3.95
CA SER A 26 9.78 -5.84 3.79
C SER A 26 9.59 -6.31 2.36
N PHE A 27 10.56 -6.06 1.49
CA PHE A 27 10.44 -6.31 0.04
C PHE A 27 10.48 -7.79 -0.31
N ASP A 28 11.48 -8.52 0.20
CA ASP A 28 11.64 -9.96 -0.05
C ASP A 28 12.17 -10.68 1.21
N ALA A 29 12.54 -11.96 1.10
CA ALA A 29 13.06 -12.75 2.22
C ALA A 29 14.30 -12.13 2.89
N ASN A 30 15.13 -11.41 2.12
CA ASN A 30 16.45 -10.95 2.50
C ASN A 30 16.56 -9.43 2.63
N ASN A 31 15.64 -8.66 2.04
CA ASN A 31 15.78 -7.22 1.88
C ASN A 31 14.58 -6.42 2.38
N LEU A 32 14.90 -5.24 2.89
CA LEU A 32 13.99 -4.13 3.12
C LEU A 32 14.19 -3.09 2.01
N ILE A 33 13.17 -2.25 1.78
CA ILE A 33 13.34 -1.01 1.01
C ILE A 33 12.89 0.15 1.88
N VAL A 34 13.77 1.13 2.08
CA VAL A 34 13.46 2.43 2.70
C VAL A 34 13.19 3.45 1.62
N PHE A 35 12.16 4.27 1.81
CA PHE A 35 11.78 5.35 0.93
C PHE A 35 11.94 6.70 1.62
N THR A 36 12.46 7.67 0.87
CA THR A 36 12.69 9.02 1.41
C THR A 36 11.43 9.88 1.36
N LYS A 37 11.11 10.56 2.47
CA LYS A 37 10.28 11.77 2.42
C LYS A 37 11.16 12.94 2.01
N ASN A 38 10.79 13.61 0.91
CA ASN A 38 11.57 14.71 0.35
C ASN A 38 10.76 16.01 0.38
N TRP A 39 11.11 16.88 1.32
CA TRP A 39 10.47 18.19 1.54
C TRP A 39 10.86 19.24 0.49
N VAL A 40 11.94 19.01 -0.26
CA VAL A 40 12.51 20.01 -1.18
C VAL A 40 11.90 19.88 -2.57
N SER A 41 11.99 18.68 -3.16
CA SER A 41 11.55 18.44 -4.53
C SER A 41 10.33 17.54 -4.65
N GLY A 42 9.90 16.89 -3.55
CA GLY A 42 8.85 15.88 -3.61
C GLY A 42 9.22 14.68 -4.48
N THR A 43 10.53 14.41 -4.68
CA THR A 43 11.02 13.20 -5.34
C THR A 43 11.38 12.14 -4.30
N THR A 44 10.74 10.99 -4.39
CA THR A 44 10.97 9.82 -3.53
C THR A 44 11.99 8.88 -4.16
N LYS A 45 13.03 8.54 -3.41
CA LYS A 45 14.04 7.52 -3.75
C LYS A 45 13.81 6.29 -2.89
N GLY A 46 14.08 5.10 -3.45
CA GLY A 46 14.14 3.85 -2.70
C GLY A 46 15.58 3.41 -2.45
N TYR A 47 15.85 2.75 -1.33
CA TYR A 47 17.15 2.18 -0.98
C TYR A 47 16.97 0.75 -0.48
N LEU A 48 17.64 -0.19 -1.14
CA LEU A 48 17.61 -1.60 -0.74
C LEU A 48 18.58 -1.84 0.41
N ILE A 49 18.09 -2.45 1.49
CA ILE A 49 18.87 -2.71 2.71
C ILE A 49 18.72 -4.19 3.09
N PRO A 50 19.82 -4.94 3.27
CA PRO A 50 19.73 -6.31 3.76
C PRO A 50 19.13 -6.38 5.17
N LYS A 51 18.27 -7.37 5.41
CA LYS A 51 17.73 -7.71 6.74
C LYS A 51 18.79 -8.27 7.68
N THR A 52 19.91 -8.74 7.14
CA THR A 52 21.04 -9.21 7.93
C THR A 52 21.66 -8.03 8.69
N PRO A 53 21.84 -8.11 10.02
CA PRO A 53 22.46 -7.04 10.79
C PRO A 53 23.85 -6.66 10.25
N GLY A 54 24.08 -5.36 10.11
CA GLY A 54 25.34 -4.84 9.58
C GLY A 54 25.33 -3.31 9.49
N THR A 55 26.38 -2.77 8.87
CA THR A 55 26.48 -1.34 8.51
C THR A 55 26.49 -1.22 6.99
N TYR A 56 25.51 -0.51 6.44
CA TYR A 56 25.33 -0.40 5.00
C TYR A 56 25.35 1.06 4.54
N ALA A 57 25.86 1.29 3.33
CA ALA A 57 25.78 2.58 2.66
C ALA A 57 25.19 2.38 1.25
N PRO A 58 23.88 2.09 1.13
CA PRO A 58 23.28 1.81 -0.17
C PRO A 58 23.26 3.06 -1.06
N SER A 59 23.49 2.85 -2.35
CA SER A 59 23.10 3.80 -3.39
C SER A 59 21.58 3.75 -3.61
N PRO A 60 20.96 4.83 -4.11
CA PRO A 60 19.55 4.81 -4.45
C PRO A 60 19.28 3.79 -5.56
N LEU A 61 18.06 3.27 -5.59
CA LEU A 61 17.55 2.48 -6.72
C LEU A 61 17.65 3.32 -8.02
N PRO A 62 17.80 2.68 -9.19
CA PRO A 62 18.02 3.39 -10.45
C PRO A 62 16.89 4.36 -10.80
N THR A 63 15.63 3.98 -10.54
CA THR A 63 14.47 4.81 -10.86
C THR A 63 13.96 5.52 -9.60
N THR A 64 13.57 6.79 -9.76
CA THR A 64 12.97 7.61 -8.70
C THR A 64 11.51 7.93 -9.03
N LEU A 65 10.70 8.19 -8.00
CA LEU A 65 9.31 8.61 -8.16
C LEU A 65 9.16 10.11 -7.89
N SER A 66 8.75 10.89 -8.89
CA SER A 66 8.26 12.25 -8.66
C SER A 66 6.87 12.16 -8.02
N SER A 67 6.79 12.12 -6.69
CA SER A 67 5.53 11.87 -5.97
C SER A 67 4.58 13.07 -5.99
N GLU A 68 5.10 14.27 -6.31
CA GLU A 68 4.37 15.55 -6.28
C GLU A 68 3.70 15.79 -4.92
N GLY A 69 4.43 15.44 -3.86
CA GLY A 69 3.99 15.44 -2.48
C GLY A 69 4.91 14.60 -1.61
N LEU A 70 4.57 14.50 -0.34
CA LEU A 70 5.37 13.81 0.67
C LEU A 70 4.85 12.38 0.84
N ILE A 71 5.70 11.40 0.58
CA ILE A 71 5.43 10.00 0.93
C ILE A 71 5.65 9.82 2.43
N THR A 72 4.71 9.15 3.09
CA THR A 72 4.69 8.95 4.54
C THR A 72 4.63 7.48 4.92
N GLY A 73 4.01 6.64 4.09
CA GLY A 73 3.92 5.20 4.34
C GLY A 73 4.02 4.37 3.07
N ALA A 74 4.33 3.09 3.25
CA ALA A 74 4.45 2.13 2.17
C ALA A 74 3.97 0.75 2.62
N THR A 75 3.40 -0.01 1.69
CA THR A 75 3.11 -1.44 1.88
C THR A 75 3.26 -2.19 0.57
N LEU A 76 3.65 -3.46 0.66
CA LEU A 76 3.70 -4.37 -0.49
C LEU A 76 2.51 -5.32 -0.41
N ASN A 77 1.80 -5.52 -1.52
CA ASN A 77 0.83 -6.60 -1.64
C ASN A 77 1.59 -7.90 -2.01
N PRO A 78 1.65 -8.91 -1.12
CA PRO A 78 2.42 -10.13 -1.37
C PRO A 78 1.80 -11.02 -2.46
N SER A 79 0.49 -10.94 -2.67
CA SER A 79 -0.24 -11.74 -3.66
C SER A 79 -0.01 -11.23 -5.08
N THR A 80 0.08 -9.91 -5.27
CA THR A 80 0.20 -9.29 -6.60
C THR A 80 1.57 -8.70 -6.90
N GLY A 81 2.43 -8.54 -5.89
CA GLY A 81 3.73 -7.88 -6.02
C GLY A 81 3.64 -6.36 -6.21
N LYS A 82 2.46 -5.77 -6.11
CA LYS A 82 2.27 -4.31 -6.24
C LYS A 82 2.75 -3.58 -4.99
N LEU A 83 3.45 -2.47 -5.20
CA LEU A 83 3.84 -1.55 -4.14
C LEU A 83 2.82 -0.41 -4.04
N TYR A 84 2.37 -0.13 -2.82
CA TYR A 84 1.51 1.00 -2.50
C TYR A 84 2.29 1.99 -1.65
N LEU A 85 2.28 3.26 -2.03
CA LEU A 85 2.81 4.36 -1.24
C LEU A 85 1.68 5.32 -0.92
N ILE A 86 1.54 5.71 0.34
CA ILE A 86 0.61 6.76 0.77
C ILE A 86 1.39 8.05 1.00
N GLY A 87 0.74 9.17 0.70
CA GLY A 87 1.29 10.48 0.98
C GLY A 87 0.22 11.56 0.88
N TYR A 88 0.66 12.81 1.00
CA TYR A 88 -0.21 13.97 0.81
C TYR A 88 0.54 15.10 0.09
N SER A 89 -0.22 15.95 -0.59
CA SER A 89 0.32 17.11 -1.31
C SER A 89 0.56 18.30 -0.38
N ASN A 90 1.17 19.38 -0.88
CA ASN A 90 1.40 20.60 -0.09
C ASN A 90 0.12 21.27 0.44
N ILE A 91 -1.05 20.94 -0.13
CA ILE A 91 -2.36 21.39 0.36
C ILE A 91 -3.06 20.34 1.23
N LEU A 92 -2.31 19.34 1.71
CA LEU A 92 -2.79 18.21 2.52
C LEU A 92 -3.80 17.31 1.79
N GLN A 93 -3.84 17.29 0.45
CA GLN A 93 -4.68 16.31 -0.26
C GLN A 93 -4.01 14.93 -0.21
N PRO A 94 -4.60 13.90 0.43
CA PRO A 94 -4.01 12.57 0.45
C PRO A 94 -4.08 11.92 -0.93
N PHE A 95 -3.10 11.07 -1.23
CA PHE A 95 -3.01 10.28 -2.45
C PHE A 95 -2.34 8.92 -2.18
N VAL A 96 -2.63 7.96 -3.05
CA VAL A 96 -1.93 6.67 -3.13
C VAL A 96 -1.23 6.57 -4.47
N TRP A 97 0.03 6.13 -4.45
CA TRP A 97 0.72 5.61 -5.62
C TRP A 97 0.64 4.10 -5.64
N VAL A 98 0.34 3.54 -6.81
CA VAL A 98 0.45 2.11 -7.10
C VAL A 98 1.58 1.92 -8.10
N CYS A 99 2.60 1.18 -7.71
CA CYS A 99 3.75 0.84 -8.53
C CYS A 99 3.70 -0.66 -8.87
N GLU A 100 3.65 -0.98 -10.15
CA GLU A 100 3.44 -2.35 -10.64
C GLU A 100 4.27 -2.65 -11.88
N ASN A 101 4.47 -3.94 -12.18
CA ASN A 101 5.25 -4.41 -13.33
C ASN A 101 6.69 -3.84 -13.38
N PHE A 102 7.30 -3.62 -12.21
CA PHE A 102 8.68 -3.15 -12.09
C PHE A 102 9.69 -4.29 -12.24
N ASN A 103 10.95 -3.94 -12.56
CA ASN A 103 12.00 -4.91 -12.84
C ASN A 103 12.82 -5.20 -11.57
N GLY A 104 12.66 -6.41 -11.03
CA GLY A 104 13.42 -6.85 -9.87
C GLY A 104 13.15 -5.95 -8.66
N ASN A 105 14.20 -5.35 -8.11
CA ASN A 105 14.13 -4.45 -6.95
C ASN A 105 13.99 -2.96 -7.31
N ASP A 106 14.01 -2.59 -8.58
CA ASP A 106 13.84 -1.21 -9.02
C ASP A 106 12.34 -0.86 -9.05
N VAL A 107 11.75 -0.73 -7.87
CA VAL A 107 10.28 -0.69 -7.66
C VAL A 107 9.53 0.44 -8.38
N PHE A 108 10.25 1.43 -8.92
CA PHE A 108 9.67 2.53 -9.71
C PHE A 108 9.87 2.39 -11.21
N SER A 109 10.55 1.34 -11.69
CA SER A 109 10.86 1.16 -13.12
C SER A 109 9.65 0.75 -13.98
N GLY A 110 8.53 0.39 -13.33
CA GLY A 110 7.33 -0.12 -13.97
C GLY A 110 6.30 0.99 -14.24
N THR A 111 5.04 0.61 -14.20
CA THR A 111 3.93 1.56 -14.25
C THR A 111 3.68 2.12 -12.85
N ASN A 112 3.71 3.44 -12.73
CA ASN A 112 3.40 4.14 -11.49
C ASN A 112 2.14 4.98 -11.70
N THR A 113 1.09 4.70 -10.94
CA THR A 113 -0.21 5.38 -11.05
C THR A 113 -0.53 6.10 -9.74
N LYS A 114 -0.73 7.42 -9.81
CA LYS A 114 -1.19 8.23 -8.69
C LYS A 114 -2.71 8.33 -8.70
N THR A 115 -3.33 8.11 -7.55
CA THR A 115 -4.76 8.34 -7.32
C THR A 115 -4.93 9.23 -6.10
N ASN A 116 -5.55 10.39 -6.28
CA ASN A 116 -5.92 11.25 -5.17
C ASN A 116 -7.10 10.62 -4.41
N LEU A 117 -7.03 10.62 -3.09
CA LEU A 117 -8.11 10.17 -2.22
C LEU A 117 -9.09 11.33 -1.97
N SER A 118 -9.71 11.83 -3.04
CA SER A 118 -10.56 13.03 -3.01
C SER A 118 -11.83 12.90 -2.16
N SER A 119 -12.19 11.68 -1.74
CA SER A 119 -13.27 11.43 -0.79
C SER A 119 -12.87 11.71 0.67
N LEU A 120 -11.57 11.79 0.95
CA LEU A 120 -11.04 12.19 2.24
C LEU A 120 -10.95 13.71 2.34
N SER A 121 -10.92 14.22 3.57
CA SER A 121 -10.65 15.62 3.80
C SER A 121 -9.17 15.93 3.54
N PHE A 122 -8.80 17.20 3.67
CA PHE A 122 -7.40 17.59 3.71
C PHE A 122 -6.77 17.05 4.99
N GLU A 123 -5.89 16.06 4.85
CA GLU A 123 -5.37 15.23 5.93
C GLU A 123 -3.88 14.95 5.74
N GLN A 124 -3.16 14.85 6.84
CA GLN A 124 -1.80 14.30 6.85
C GLN A 124 -1.93 12.78 7.01
N ALA A 125 -2.03 12.09 5.88
CA ALA A 125 -2.01 10.63 5.85
C ALA A 125 -0.60 10.14 6.19
N GLU A 126 -0.48 9.23 7.16
CA GLU A 126 0.80 8.87 7.78
C GLU A 126 1.26 7.45 7.48
N ALA A 127 0.34 6.49 7.40
CA ALA A 127 0.70 5.09 7.18
C ALA A 127 -0.31 4.37 6.29
N ILE A 128 0.16 3.30 5.66
CA ILE A 128 -0.65 2.37 4.88
C ILE A 128 -0.19 0.95 5.18
N THR A 129 -1.12 0.00 5.30
CA THR A 129 -0.80 -1.41 5.46
C THR A 129 -1.77 -2.30 4.68
N TYR A 130 -1.22 -3.32 4.03
CA TYR A 130 -1.97 -4.40 3.42
C TYR A 130 -2.56 -5.29 4.52
N VAL A 131 -3.85 -5.59 4.45
CA VAL A 131 -4.52 -6.50 5.39
C VAL A 131 -5.20 -7.68 4.73
N ASP A 132 -5.52 -7.58 3.44
CA ASP A 132 -6.11 -8.66 2.63
C ASP A 132 -5.94 -8.35 1.13
N ASP A 133 -6.18 -9.32 0.24
CA ASP A 133 -5.89 -9.27 -1.20
C ASP A 133 -6.33 -7.97 -1.88
N ASN A 134 -7.48 -7.44 -1.47
CA ASN A 134 -8.10 -6.25 -2.01
C ASN A 134 -8.35 -5.18 -0.94
N ARG A 135 -7.66 -5.23 0.21
CA ARG A 135 -7.97 -4.36 1.35
C ARG A 135 -6.72 -3.78 2.00
N TYR A 136 -6.77 -2.47 2.21
CA TYR A 136 -5.71 -1.70 2.84
C TYR A 136 -6.29 -0.81 3.93
N LEU A 137 -5.49 -0.56 4.95
CA LEU A 137 -5.79 0.40 6.01
C LEU A 137 -4.82 1.58 5.91
N VAL A 138 -5.34 2.78 6.09
CA VAL A 138 -4.59 4.04 6.12
C VAL A 138 -4.90 4.76 7.42
N THR A 139 -3.89 5.41 8.01
CA THR A 139 -4.09 6.30 9.15
C THR A 139 -3.77 7.73 8.78
N SER A 140 -4.46 8.69 9.38
CA SER A 140 -4.10 10.11 9.36
C SER A 140 -3.91 10.65 10.77
N GLU A 141 -3.02 11.62 10.93
CA GLU A 141 -2.82 12.30 12.20
C GLU A 141 -3.86 13.39 12.44
N SER A 142 -4.15 13.64 13.72
CA SER A 142 -4.87 14.84 14.12
C SER A 142 -3.95 16.04 13.95
N PHE A 143 -4.45 17.12 13.37
CA PHE A 143 -3.71 18.38 13.31
C PHE A 143 -4.62 19.55 13.69
N SER A 144 -4.01 20.58 14.26
CA SER A 144 -4.69 21.81 14.66
C SER A 144 -3.96 22.99 14.05
N ASN A 145 -4.51 23.51 12.95
CA ASN A 145 -4.06 24.73 12.27
C ASN A 145 -5.29 25.65 12.05
N ILE A 146 -5.33 26.41 10.94
CA ILE A 146 -6.53 27.20 10.55
C ILE A 146 -7.76 26.29 10.35
N ILE A 147 -7.51 25.04 9.95
CA ILE A 147 -8.47 23.94 9.94
C ILE A 147 -7.94 22.89 10.92
N SER A 148 -8.83 22.24 11.66
CA SER A 148 -8.51 21.11 12.52
C SER A 148 -9.19 19.85 12.02
N ASP A 149 -8.50 18.73 12.09
CA ASP A 149 -9.07 17.41 11.80
C ASP A 149 -8.60 16.40 12.86
N ASP A 150 -9.44 15.42 13.13
CA ASP A 150 -9.15 14.33 14.07
C ASP A 150 -8.39 13.22 13.34
N ALA A 151 -7.62 12.43 14.11
CA ALA A 151 -6.94 11.26 13.57
C ALA A 151 -7.97 10.21 13.10
N LYS A 152 -7.73 9.61 11.93
CA LYS A 152 -8.64 8.62 11.34
C LYS A 152 -7.93 7.30 11.04
N LEU A 153 -8.71 6.22 11.07
CA LEU A 153 -8.38 4.95 10.45
C LEU A 153 -9.36 4.73 9.30
N ILE A 154 -8.82 4.65 8.09
CA ILE A 154 -9.57 4.57 6.85
C ILE A 154 -9.26 3.23 6.20
N ALA A 155 -10.28 2.54 5.73
CA ALA A 155 -10.11 1.36 4.90
C ALA A 155 -10.48 1.71 3.46
N PHE A 156 -9.68 1.24 2.51
CA PHE A 156 -10.07 1.25 1.10
C PHE A 156 -9.86 -0.14 0.50
N SER A 157 -10.65 -0.40 -0.54
CA SER A 157 -10.55 -1.62 -1.31
C SER A 157 -10.03 -1.36 -2.71
N THR A 158 -9.31 -2.33 -3.25
CA THR A 158 -8.82 -2.35 -4.62
C THR A 158 -9.43 -3.52 -5.37
N ASN A 159 -9.17 -3.59 -6.67
CA ASN A 159 -9.45 -4.78 -7.48
C ASN A 159 -8.11 -5.37 -7.95
N ASP A 160 -7.26 -5.72 -6.97
CA ASP A 160 -5.92 -6.24 -7.22
C ASP A 160 -5.93 -7.71 -7.61
N ALA A 161 -6.91 -8.47 -7.11
CA ALA A 161 -7.09 -9.86 -7.49
C ALA A 161 -7.27 -10.00 -9.01
N VAL A 162 -6.27 -10.59 -9.67
CA VAL A 162 -6.44 -11.13 -11.01
C VAL A 162 -7.39 -12.31 -10.88
N LEU A 163 -8.42 -12.41 -11.72
CA LEU A 163 -9.28 -13.60 -11.80
C LEU A 163 -8.38 -14.85 -11.83
N SER A 164 -8.37 -15.62 -10.76
CA SER A 164 -7.60 -16.86 -10.72
C SER A 164 -8.18 -17.81 -11.76
N SER A 165 -7.35 -18.27 -12.69
CA SER A 165 -7.70 -19.35 -13.62
C SER A 165 -7.44 -20.74 -13.00
N THR A 166 -7.18 -20.83 -11.69
CA THR A 166 -7.28 -22.11 -11.01
C THR A 166 -8.68 -22.64 -11.24
N GLU A 167 -8.83 -23.68 -12.04
CA GLU A 167 -9.98 -24.55 -11.94
C GLU A 167 -10.00 -25.04 -10.50
N THR A 168 -10.75 -24.36 -9.63
CA THR A 168 -11.24 -24.94 -8.41
C THR A 168 -12.03 -26.15 -8.90
N GLY A 169 -11.47 -27.34 -8.68
CA GLY A 169 -12.24 -28.56 -8.87
C GLY A 169 -13.53 -28.37 -8.11
N LEU A 170 -14.64 -28.19 -8.82
CA LEU A 170 -15.94 -28.01 -8.22
C LEU A 170 -16.27 -29.33 -7.53
N GLU A 171 -15.91 -29.45 -6.25
CA GLU A 171 -16.65 -30.27 -5.30
C GLU A 171 -18.08 -29.71 -5.35
N SER A 172 -18.91 -30.34 -6.19
CA SER A 172 -20.23 -29.82 -6.48
C SER A 172 -21.07 -29.93 -5.20
N ALA A 173 -21.45 -28.78 -4.67
CA ALA A 173 -22.46 -28.65 -3.64
C ALA A 173 -23.74 -29.34 -4.13
N LEU A 174 -24.18 -30.40 -3.46
CA LEU A 174 -25.52 -30.92 -3.73
C LEU A 174 -26.52 -30.08 -2.93
N LEU A 175 -27.27 -29.24 -3.66
CA LEU A 175 -28.30 -28.35 -3.12
C LEU A 175 -29.69 -28.93 -3.41
N TYR A 176 -30.48 -29.17 -2.36
CA TYR A 176 -31.84 -29.65 -2.54
C TYR A 176 -32.73 -29.34 -1.32
N PRO A 177 -34.06 -29.29 -1.50
CA PRO A 177 -34.76 -29.24 -2.78
C PRO A 177 -34.54 -27.90 -3.49
N ASN A 178 -34.66 -27.90 -4.82
CA ASN A 178 -34.76 -26.69 -5.64
C ASN A 178 -35.96 -26.89 -6.58
N PRO A 179 -37.09 -26.19 -6.39
CA PRO A 179 -37.32 -25.07 -5.47
C PRO A 179 -37.39 -25.46 -3.98
N VAL A 180 -37.04 -24.54 -3.08
CA VAL A 180 -37.09 -24.70 -1.62
C VAL A 180 -38.14 -23.78 -0.99
N THR A 181 -38.84 -24.28 0.04
CA THR A 181 -39.80 -23.49 0.83
C THR A 181 -39.34 -23.28 2.27
N ASP A 182 -38.88 -24.35 2.94
CA ASP A 182 -38.62 -24.33 4.39
C ASP A 182 -37.15 -24.61 4.73
N TYR A 183 -36.57 -25.69 4.18
CA TYR A 183 -35.21 -26.13 4.50
C TYR A 183 -34.41 -26.42 3.24
N LEU A 184 -33.25 -25.76 3.11
CA LEU A 184 -32.26 -26.04 2.07
C LEU A 184 -31.15 -26.93 2.64
N TYR A 185 -30.93 -28.08 2.03
CA TYR A 185 -29.84 -28.99 2.38
C TYR A 185 -28.63 -28.71 1.48
N VAL A 186 -27.46 -28.56 2.09
CA VAL A 186 -26.15 -28.42 1.43
C VAL A 186 -25.31 -29.65 1.79
N LYS A 187 -24.92 -30.46 0.80
CA LYS A 187 -24.10 -31.67 1.00
C LYS A 187 -22.81 -31.63 0.19
N ASN A 188 -21.83 -32.39 0.65
CA ASN A 188 -20.51 -32.63 0.02
C ASN A 188 -19.58 -31.41 -0.02
N ILE A 189 -19.58 -30.58 1.03
CA ILE A 189 -18.58 -29.51 1.17
C ILE A 189 -18.28 -29.30 2.66
N LEU A 190 -17.01 -29.08 3.00
CA LEU A 190 -16.59 -28.45 4.25
C LEU A 190 -16.61 -26.93 4.01
N PHE A 191 -17.41 -26.19 4.78
CA PHE A 191 -17.53 -24.74 4.63
C PHE A 191 -17.28 -24.04 5.97
N ASP A 192 -16.60 -22.90 5.92
CA ASP A 192 -16.42 -22.00 7.07
C ASP A 192 -17.61 -21.03 7.22
N SER A 193 -18.28 -20.67 6.11
CA SER A 193 -19.47 -19.83 6.09
C SER A 193 -20.44 -20.19 4.94
N ILE A 194 -21.72 -19.81 5.09
CA ILE A 194 -22.75 -19.88 4.04
C ILE A 194 -23.39 -18.50 3.92
N GLU A 195 -23.47 -17.98 2.69
CA GLU A 195 -24.13 -16.71 2.37
C GLU A 195 -25.25 -16.94 1.33
N ILE A 196 -26.38 -16.26 1.51
CA ILE A 196 -27.55 -16.34 0.63
C ILE A 196 -27.83 -14.95 0.09
N TYR A 197 -27.84 -14.81 -1.24
CA TYR A 197 -28.09 -13.54 -1.92
C TYR A 197 -29.44 -13.55 -2.62
N ASP A 198 -30.15 -12.43 -2.54
CA ASP A 198 -31.30 -12.13 -3.39
C ASP A 198 -30.80 -11.45 -4.67
N SER A 199 -31.35 -11.81 -5.83
CA SER A 199 -31.02 -11.20 -7.12
C SER A 199 -31.47 -9.73 -7.26
N ARG A 200 -31.94 -9.10 -6.18
CA ARG A 200 -32.46 -7.72 -6.16
C ARG A 200 -31.47 -6.66 -5.66
N GLN A 201 -30.18 -6.95 -5.58
CA GLN A 201 -29.18 -5.90 -5.33
C GLN A 201 -28.50 -5.44 -6.64
N VAL A 202 -28.82 -4.20 -7.01
CA VAL A 202 -28.09 -3.32 -7.93
C VAL A 202 -27.14 -2.47 -7.10
#